data_AF-K2K4K8-F1
#
_entry.id   AF-K2K4K8-F1
#
_cell.length_a   1.000
_cell.length_b   1.000
_cell.length_c   1.000
_cell.angle_alpha   90.00
_cell.angle_beta   90.00
_cell.angle_gamma   90.00
#
_symmetry.space_group_name_H-M   'P 1'
#
loop_
_entity.id
_entity.type
_entity.pdbx_description
1 polymer ?
#
loop_
_entity_poly.entity_id
_entity_poly.type
_entity_poly.pdbx_seq_one_letter_code
_entity_poly.pdbx_strand_id
1 'polypeptide(L)'
;MIIRSRPQRLLTMLLSNKGSVLKSIRGRLALVLLVALLVTLGGGWLYHYKVTLTFSPFLLMGLPLAIFLGFRNSVSYDRFWEGRNLWGELLIVSRNLARQALSLPPAVDQAQAKGQVYRVLAFVYALKDHLRGGAKTDLSALLPAEELAAVEASPNRPNALLLGIAKSYAALSHQGQIAPDLMARIDDQITRLSYILGGCERIKSTPIPYSYLLLLHRTVFVYCLLLPFGLIDTVGYLTPVVVLVLAYTFFGLDALGDEIEDPFDADPNDLPLDAISRNIEINLKALLGESPLPAPLEPKDRVLL
;
A
#
# COMPACT_ATOMS: atom_id res chain seq x y z
N MET A 1 -5.17 6.38 0.17
CA MET A 1 -5.68 6.09 1.53
C MET A 1 -6.95 6.86 1.86
N ILE A 2 -8.01 6.17 2.25
CA ILE A 2 -9.23 6.83 2.71
C ILE A 2 -9.02 7.39 4.11
N ILE A 3 -9.15 8.71 4.26
CA ILE A 3 -9.13 9.37 5.57
C ILE A 3 -10.56 9.65 5.99
N ARG A 4 -10.96 9.08 7.13
CA ARG A 4 -12.26 9.35 7.76
C ARG A 4 -12.03 9.97 9.14
N SER A 5 -12.64 11.13 9.40
CA SER A 5 -12.68 11.72 10.74
C SER A 5 -13.63 10.93 11.68
N ARG A 6 -13.36 11.00 12.99
CA ARG A 6 -14.00 10.35 14.18
C ARG A 6 -15.54 10.15 14.15
N PRO A 7 -16.07 9.28 15.05
CA PRO A 7 -16.81 8.07 14.69
C PRO A 7 -18.10 8.38 13.92
N GLN A 8 -18.26 7.73 12.77
CA GLN A 8 -19.53 7.75 12.04
C GLN A 8 -20.54 6.82 12.71
N ARG A 9 -21.83 7.16 12.62
CA ARG A 9 -22.93 6.28 13.05
C ARG A 9 -22.78 4.92 12.35
N LEU A 10 -23.04 3.83 13.05
CA LEU A 10 -22.89 2.45 12.55
C LEU A 10 -23.50 2.27 11.14
N LEU A 11 -24.68 2.86 10.91
CA LEU A 11 -25.41 2.82 9.64
C LEU A 11 -24.63 3.42 8.45
N THR A 12 -23.91 4.53 8.69
CA THR A 12 -23.09 5.16 7.64
C THR A 12 -21.84 4.35 7.30
N MET A 13 -21.33 3.53 8.23
CA MET A 13 -20.27 2.57 7.91
C MET A 13 -20.82 1.37 7.12
N LEU A 14 -21.98 0.85 7.52
CA LEU A 14 -22.64 -0.28 6.84
C LEU A 14 -23.02 0.03 5.38
N LEU A 15 -23.37 1.28 5.08
CA LEU A 15 -23.84 1.71 3.75
C LEU A 15 -22.78 2.44 2.91
N SER A 16 -21.52 2.49 3.36
CA SER A 16 -20.46 3.20 2.63
C SER A 16 -19.98 2.40 1.42
N ASN A 17 -20.09 2.99 0.23
CA ASN A 17 -19.70 2.38 -1.05
C ASN A 17 -18.28 2.79 -1.53
N LYS A 18 -17.62 3.75 -0.88
CA LYS A 18 -16.27 4.21 -1.27
C LYS A 18 -15.18 3.40 -0.53
N GLY A 19 -14.28 2.76 -1.30
CA GLY A 19 -13.27 1.82 -0.80
C GLY A 19 -13.88 0.62 -0.08
N SER A 20 -15.01 0.15 -0.59
CA SER A 20 -15.66 -1.06 -0.10
C SER A 20 -15.32 -2.21 -1.03
N VAL A 21 -14.88 -3.31 -0.43
CA VAL A 21 -14.70 -4.62 -1.04
C VAL A 21 -15.96 -5.08 -1.81
N LEU A 22 -17.16 -4.58 -1.45
CA LEU A 22 -18.41 -4.96 -2.11
C LEU A 22 -18.37 -4.77 -3.63
N LYS A 23 -17.67 -3.73 -4.13
CA LYS A 23 -17.55 -3.48 -5.57
C LYS A 23 -16.79 -4.57 -6.31
N SER A 24 -15.77 -5.17 -5.70
CA SER A 24 -14.96 -6.23 -6.31
C SER A 24 -15.64 -7.60 -6.24
N ILE A 25 -16.56 -7.81 -5.27
CA ILE A 25 -17.25 -9.10 -5.07
C ILE A 25 -18.70 -9.14 -5.58
N ARG A 26 -19.30 -8.01 -5.97
CA ARG A 26 -20.73 -7.92 -6.36
C ARG A 26 -21.16 -8.93 -7.43
N GLY A 27 -20.30 -9.21 -8.43
CA GLY A 27 -20.60 -10.18 -9.49
C GLY A 27 -20.65 -11.61 -8.96
N ARG A 28 -19.68 -11.98 -8.10
CA ARG A 28 -19.63 -13.28 -7.42
C ARG A 28 -20.83 -13.45 -6.48
N LEU A 29 -21.19 -12.41 -5.74
CA LEU A 29 -22.38 -12.40 -4.87
C LEU A 29 -23.69 -12.54 -5.65
N ALA A 30 -23.85 -11.81 -6.75
CA ALA A 30 -25.04 -11.91 -7.59
C ALA A 30 -25.21 -13.31 -8.18
N LEU A 31 -24.12 -13.94 -8.61
CA LEU A 31 -24.12 -15.32 -9.10
C LEU A 31 -24.53 -16.30 -8.00
N VAL A 32 -23.91 -16.22 -6.82
CA VAL A 32 -24.25 -17.09 -5.68
C VAL A 32 -25.70 -16.89 -5.23
N LEU A 33 -26.18 -15.65 -5.21
CA LEU A 33 -27.58 -15.35 -4.92
C LEU A 33 -28.53 -15.97 -5.96
N LEU A 34 -28.21 -15.86 -7.24
CA LEU A 34 -28.99 -16.47 -8.31
C LEU A 34 -29.04 -17.99 -8.14
N VAL A 35 -27.91 -18.65 -7.88
CA VAL A 35 -27.88 -20.09 -7.61
C VAL A 35 -28.69 -20.44 -6.37
N ALA A 36 -28.57 -19.66 -5.29
CA ALA A 36 -29.33 -19.89 -4.07
C ALA A 36 -30.85 -19.77 -4.31
N LEU A 37 -31.29 -18.80 -5.10
CA LEU A 37 -32.70 -18.66 -5.50
C LEU A 37 -33.15 -19.85 -6.34
N LEU A 38 -32.37 -20.29 -7.33
CA LEU A 38 -32.70 -21.46 -8.16
C LEU A 38 -32.81 -22.74 -7.34
N VAL A 39 -31.88 -22.98 -6.41
CA VAL A 39 -31.90 -24.14 -5.50
C VAL A 39 -33.12 -24.09 -4.58
N THR A 40 -33.46 -22.90 -4.09
CA THR A 40 -34.61 -22.71 -3.20
C THR A 40 -35.93 -22.94 -3.92
N LEU A 41 -36.09 -22.37 -5.12
CA LEU A 41 -37.30 -22.55 -5.94
C LEU A 41 -37.45 -23.99 -6.45
N GLY A 42 -36.33 -24.63 -6.79
CA GLY A 42 -36.30 -26.04 -7.21
C GLY A 42 -36.35 -27.04 -6.07
N GLY A 43 -36.35 -26.60 -4.80
CA GLY A 43 -36.32 -27.50 -3.63
C GLY A 43 -35.13 -28.46 -3.59
N GLY A 44 -33.99 -28.07 -4.19
CA GLY A 44 -32.79 -28.92 -4.34
C GLY A 44 -32.87 -29.96 -5.47
N TRP A 45 -33.92 -29.94 -6.30
CA TRP A 45 -34.03 -30.82 -7.47
C TRP A 45 -33.32 -30.23 -8.69
N LEU A 46 -32.42 -31.01 -9.28
CA LEU A 46 -31.85 -30.75 -10.60
C LEU A 46 -32.50 -31.71 -11.60
N TYR A 47 -33.41 -31.19 -12.42
CA TYR A 47 -34.26 -31.98 -13.32
C TYR A 47 -35.02 -33.08 -12.57
N HIS A 48 -34.51 -34.33 -12.57
CA HIS A 48 -35.12 -35.48 -11.90
C HIS A 48 -34.30 -36.00 -10.70
N TYR A 49 -33.13 -35.42 -10.42
CA TYR A 49 -32.25 -35.85 -9.35
C TYR A 49 -32.23 -34.82 -8.22
N LYS A 50 -32.59 -35.24 -7.00
CA LYS A 50 -32.41 -34.41 -5.81
C LYS A 50 -30.94 -34.43 -5.40
N VAL A 51 -30.31 -33.27 -5.34
CA VAL A 51 -28.95 -33.12 -4.80
C VAL A 51 -29.05 -33.18 -3.27
N THR A 52 -28.73 -34.32 -2.69
CA THR A 52 -28.76 -34.54 -1.23
C THR A 52 -27.41 -34.22 -0.61
N LEU A 53 -26.96 -32.97 -0.72
CA LEU A 53 -25.79 -32.51 0.02
C LEU A 53 -26.23 -32.14 1.43
N THR A 54 -25.65 -32.81 2.43
CA THR A 54 -25.87 -32.44 3.83
C THR A 54 -25.04 -31.21 4.20
N PHE A 55 -25.37 -30.55 5.32
CA PHE A 55 -24.61 -29.40 5.80
C PHE A 55 -23.21 -29.76 6.32
N SER A 56 -22.99 -31.00 6.80
CA SER A 56 -21.77 -31.40 7.51
C SER A 56 -20.46 -31.21 6.72
N PRO A 57 -20.37 -31.55 5.41
CA PRO A 57 -19.16 -31.29 4.62
C PRO A 57 -18.81 -29.79 4.53
N PHE A 58 -19.80 -28.91 4.49
CA PHE A 58 -19.58 -27.46 4.43
C PHE A 58 -19.04 -26.90 5.73
N LEU A 59 -19.40 -27.49 6.87
CA LEU A 59 -18.82 -27.12 8.16
C LEU A 59 -17.35 -27.54 8.23
N LEU A 60 -17.03 -28.75 7.75
CA LEU A 60 -15.65 -29.27 7.69
C LEU A 60 -14.76 -28.49 6.72
N MET A 61 -15.30 -28.00 5.60
CA MET A 61 -14.56 -27.18 4.63
C MET A 61 -14.48 -25.71 5.06
N GLY A 62 -15.54 -25.16 5.65
CA GLY A 62 -15.63 -23.75 6.00
C GLY A 62 -14.64 -23.32 7.07
N LEU A 63 -14.38 -24.17 8.07
CA LEU A 63 -13.45 -23.85 9.16
C LEU A 63 -11.99 -23.71 8.67
N PRO A 64 -11.38 -24.69 7.96
CA PRO A 64 -10.06 -24.52 7.36
C PRO A 64 -10.00 -23.34 6.40
N LEU A 65 -11.04 -23.13 5.58
CA LEU A 65 -11.09 -22.01 4.64
C LEU A 65 -11.01 -20.65 5.36
N ALA A 66 -11.77 -20.48 6.45
CA ALA A 66 -11.72 -19.28 7.26
C ALA A 66 -10.33 -19.07 7.89
N ILE A 67 -9.69 -20.15 8.37
CA ILE A 67 -8.34 -20.10 8.93
C ILE A 67 -7.32 -19.67 7.87
N PHE A 68 -7.34 -20.27 6.68
CA PHE A 68 -6.40 -19.92 5.62
C PHE A 68 -6.61 -18.50 5.10
N LEU A 69 -7.86 -18.03 4.98
CA LEU A 69 -8.13 -16.62 4.68
C LEU A 69 -7.58 -15.69 5.77
N GLY A 70 -7.70 -16.07 7.04
CA GLY A 70 -7.09 -15.34 8.16
C GLY A 70 -5.58 -15.22 8.02
N PHE A 71 -4.89 -16.32 7.71
CA PHE A 71 -3.44 -16.29 7.46
C PHE A 71 -3.07 -15.43 6.26
N ARG A 72 -3.81 -15.54 5.15
CA ARG A 72 -3.61 -14.67 3.98
C ARG A 72 -3.70 -13.19 4.35
N ASN A 73 -4.76 -12.83 5.06
CA ASN A 73 -5.01 -11.44 5.42
C ASN A 73 -3.96 -10.91 6.39
N SER A 74 -3.43 -11.76 7.28
CA SER A 74 -2.28 -11.40 8.13
C SER A 74 -1.04 -11.07 7.28
N VAL A 75 -0.68 -11.93 6.32
CA VAL A 75 0.48 -11.69 5.45
C VAL A 75 0.30 -10.42 4.61
N SER A 76 -0.90 -10.19 4.09
CA SER A 76 -1.21 -8.99 3.30
C SER A 76 -1.14 -7.73 4.16
N TYR A 77 -1.64 -7.79 5.40
CA TYR A 77 -1.53 -6.71 6.37
C TYR A 77 -0.08 -6.41 6.75
N ASP A 78 0.75 -7.43 6.98
CA ASP A 78 2.16 -7.27 7.32
C ASP A 78 2.92 -6.53 6.21
N ARG A 79 2.65 -6.84 4.94
CA ARG A 79 3.19 -6.10 3.78
C ARG A 79 2.78 -4.63 3.80
N PHE A 80 1.50 -4.36 4.02
CA PHE A 80 0.98 -2.99 4.10
C PHE A 80 1.65 -2.20 5.23
N TRP A 81 1.73 -2.80 6.41
CA TRP A 81 2.32 -2.18 7.59
C TRP A 81 3.82 -1.95 7.42
N GLU A 82 4.53 -2.89 6.82
CA GLU A 82 5.95 -2.74 6.49
C GLU A 82 6.17 -1.55 5.54
N GLY A 83 5.39 -1.47 4.46
CA GLY A 83 5.42 -0.33 3.53
C GLY A 83 5.18 1.01 4.25
N ARG A 84 4.20 1.05 5.16
CA ARG A 84 3.92 2.24 5.97
C ARG A 84 5.08 2.62 6.89
N ASN A 85 5.75 1.64 7.49
CA ASN A 85 6.90 1.87 8.37
C ASN A 85 8.11 2.41 7.59
N LEU A 86 8.41 1.84 6.43
CA LEU A 86 9.51 2.30 5.56
C LEU A 86 9.33 3.76 5.14
N TRP A 87 8.11 4.16 4.74
CA TRP A 87 7.78 5.56 4.42
C TRP A 87 7.77 6.48 5.65
N GLY A 88 7.48 5.94 6.84
CA GLY A 88 7.65 6.66 8.11
C GLY A 88 9.12 6.91 8.44
N GLU A 89 9.97 5.91 8.23
CA GLU A 89 11.41 6.03 8.39
C GLU A 89 12.01 7.02 7.38
N LEU A 90 11.52 7.03 6.14
CA LEU A 90 11.92 8.01 5.13
C LEU A 90 11.75 9.46 5.58
N LEU A 91 10.63 9.79 6.23
CA LEU A 91 10.40 11.11 6.81
C LEU A 91 11.45 11.45 7.89
N ILE A 92 11.76 10.49 8.76
CA ILE A 92 12.72 10.67 9.86
C ILE A 92 14.13 10.90 9.31
N VAL A 93 14.58 10.01 8.41
CA VAL A 93 15.91 10.08 7.80
C VAL A 93 16.06 11.35 6.96
N SER A 94 15.02 11.75 6.23
CA SER A 94 15.04 13.00 5.45
C SER A 94 15.22 14.24 6.35
N ARG A 95 14.50 14.31 7.48
CA ARG A 95 14.66 15.39 8.47
C ARG A 95 16.06 15.37 9.10
N ASN A 96 16.59 14.19 9.40
CA ASN A 96 17.93 14.06 9.97
C ASN A 96 19.01 14.54 9.00
N LEU A 97 18.98 14.12 7.74
CA LEU A 97 19.91 14.56 6.71
C LEU A 97 19.82 16.06 6.48
N ALA A 98 18.60 16.63 6.45
CA ALA A 98 18.45 18.07 6.30
C ALA A 98 18.99 18.85 7.50
N ARG A 99 18.70 18.40 8.73
CA ARG A 99 19.29 18.99 9.94
C ARG A 99 20.81 18.90 9.90
N GLN A 100 21.38 17.75 9.55
CA GLN A 100 22.83 17.54 9.47
C GLN A 100 23.47 18.42 8.40
N ALA A 101 22.85 18.56 7.22
CA ALA A 101 23.31 19.46 6.16
C ALA A 101 23.39 20.92 6.61
N LEU A 102 22.44 21.34 7.45
CA LEU A 102 22.33 22.72 7.94
C LEU A 102 23.18 23.00 9.19
N SER A 103 23.47 22.00 10.02
CA SER A 103 24.07 22.21 11.34
C SER A 103 25.51 21.74 11.51
N LEU A 104 25.95 20.73 10.76
CA LEU A 104 27.26 20.11 10.99
C LEU A 104 28.44 20.86 10.38
N PRO A 105 28.35 21.40 9.16
CA PRO A 105 29.48 22.08 8.57
C PRO A 105 29.71 23.45 9.24
N PRO A 106 30.95 23.82 9.61
CA PRO A 106 31.24 25.02 10.39
C PRO A 106 31.13 26.33 9.58
N ALA A 107 31.18 26.27 8.26
CA ALA A 107 31.18 27.44 7.36
C ALA A 107 30.50 27.17 6.01
N VAL A 108 29.40 26.41 6.00
CA VAL A 108 28.75 26.06 4.72
C VAL A 108 27.97 27.22 4.14
N ASP A 109 28.23 27.46 2.86
CA ASP A 109 27.39 28.26 1.99
C ASP A 109 25.95 27.73 2.06
N GLN A 110 24.99 28.61 2.40
CA GLN A 110 23.57 28.26 2.46
C GLN A 110 23.09 27.60 1.16
N ALA A 111 23.67 27.96 0.00
CA ALA A 111 23.35 27.34 -1.28
C ALA A 111 23.75 25.86 -1.33
N GLN A 112 24.90 25.49 -0.75
CA GLN A 112 25.38 24.12 -0.73
C GLN A 112 24.57 23.25 0.25
N ALA A 113 24.26 23.75 1.46
CA ALA A 113 23.36 23.06 2.39
C ALA A 113 21.98 22.83 1.76
N LYS A 114 21.41 23.88 1.14
CA LYS A 114 20.14 23.80 0.40
C LYS A 114 20.19 22.74 -0.69
N GLY A 115 21.28 22.68 -1.45
CA GLY A 115 21.50 21.64 -2.45
C GLY A 115 21.46 20.22 -1.88
N GLN A 116 21.98 19.98 -0.68
CA GLN A 116 21.88 18.65 -0.04
C GLN A 116 20.43 18.31 0.31
N VAL A 117 19.70 19.26 0.90
CA VAL A 117 18.30 19.07 1.27
C VAL A 117 17.44 18.78 0.04
N TYR A 118 17.68 19.48 -1.07
CA TYR A 118 16.94 19.26 -2.31
C TYR A 118 17.26 17.92 -2.99
N ARG A 119 18.48 17.39 -2.89
CA ARG A 119 18.79 16.03 -3.36
C ARG A 119 18.04 14.96 -2.56
N VAL A 120 17.91 15.13 -1.24
CA VAL A 120 17.09 14.26 -0.39
C VAL A 120 15.61 14.35 -0.79
N LEU A 121 15.10 15.56 -1.04
CA LEU A 121 13.74 15.75 -1.53
C LEU A 121 13.52 15.10 -2.91
N ALA A 122 14.49 15.21 -3.81
CA ALA A 122 14.46 14.55 -5.10
C ALA A 122 14.42 13.02 -4.95
N PHE A 123 15.15 12.45 -3.98
CA PHE A 123 15.09 11.02 -3.67
C PHE A 123 13.68 10.59 -3.23
N VAL A 124 13.01 11.37 -2.38
CA VAL A 124 11.63 11.08 -1.92
C VAL A 124 10.67 10.98 -3.11
N TYR A 125 10.71 11.96 -4.02
CA TYR A 125 9.85 11.95 -5.21
C TYR A 125 10.24 10.86 -6.20
N ALA A 126 11.53 10.62 -6.41
CA ALA A 126 11.98 9.55 -7.28
C ALA A 126 11.54 8.18 -6.76
N LEU A 127 11.60 7.94 -5.44
CA LEU A 127 11.15 6.70 -4.82
C LEU A 127 9.64 6.52 -5.00
N LYS A 128 8.85 7.57 -4.75
CA LYS A 128 7.41 7.57 -5.02
C LYS A 128 7.11 7.12 -6.44
N ASP A 129 7.72 7.78 -7.42
CA ASP A 129 7.48 7.52 -8.84
C ASP A 129 7.94 6.10 -9.24
N HIS A 130 9.06 5.65 -8.67
CA HIS A 130 9.60 4.31 -8.87
C HIS A 130 8.61 3.23 -8.39
N LEU A 131 7.89 3.49 -7.30
CA LEU A 131 6.88 2.58 -6.77
C LEU A 131 5.54 2.67 -7.51
N ARG A 132 5.09 3.85 -7.96
CA ARG A 132 3.77 4.00 -8.62
C ARG A 132 3.75 3.75 -10.13
N GLY A 133 4.90 3.72 -10.82
CA GLY A 133 4.98 3.43 -12.26
C GLY A 133 4.24 4.42 -13.17
N GLY A 134 3.87 5.60 -12.65
CA GLY A 134 3.08 6.62 -13.33
C GLY A 134 3.90 7.81 -13.85
N ALA A 135 3.25 8.98 -13.92
CA ALA A 135 3.90 10.22 -14.36
C ALA A 135 5.08 10.57 -13.43
N LYS A 136 6.25 10.77 -14.04
CA LYS A 136 7.45 11.17 -13.32
C LYS A 136 7.29 12.61 -12.83
N THR A 137 7.58 12.82 -11.56
CA THR A 137 7.74 14.14 -10.97
C THR A 137 8.94 14.81 -11.64
N ASP A 138 8.74 16.07 -12.05
CA ASP A 138 9.82 16.89 -12.59
C ASP A 138 10.79 17.26 -11.46
N LEU A 139 12.05 16.85 -11.60
CA LEU A 139 13.12 17.08 -10.63
C LEU A 139 14.03 18.25 -11.02
N SER A 140 13.75 18.95 -12.14
CA SER A 140 14.57 20.05 -12.65
C SER A 140 14.69 21.22 -11.69
N ALA A 141 13.66 21.47 -10.87
CA ALA A 141 13.69 22.50 -9.84
C ALA A 141 14.51 22.09 -8.59
N LEU A 142 14.85 20.81 -8.43
CA LEU A 142 15.52 20.27 -7.24
C LEU A 142 16.99 19.94 -7.48
N LEU A 143 17.37 19.65 -8.72
CA LEU A 143 18.70 19.15 -9.08
C LEU A 143 19.38 20.04 -10.12
N PRO A 144 20.72 20.20 -10.06
CA PRO A 144 21.48 20.75 -11.17
C PRO A 144 21.28 19.93 -12.46
N ALA A 145 21.34 20.59 -13.62
CA ALA A 145 21.07 19.95 -14.92
C ALA A 145 21.94 18.73 -15.22
N GLU A 146 23.22 18.76 -14.82
CA GLU A 146 24.15 17.63 -15.00
C GLU A 146 23.74 16.41 -14.16
N GLU A 147 23.37 16.61 -12.90
CA GLU A 147 22.91 15.53 -12.02
C GLU A 147 21.55 15.00 -12.46
N LEU A 148 20.65 15.89 -12.89
CA LEU A 148 19.36 15.49 -13.43
C LEU A 148 19.53 14.55 -14.63
N ALA A 149 20.40 14.91 -15.58
CA ALA A 149 20.66 14.07 -16.76
C ALA A 149 21.18 12.69 -16.37
N ALA A 150 22.10 12.61 -15.39
CA ALA A 150 22.60 11.34 -14.89
C ALA A 150 21.51 10.49 -14.19
N VAL A 151 20.63 11.13 -13.42
CA VAL A 151 19.50 10.45 -12.75
C VAL A 151 18.49 9.96 -13.77
N GLU A 152 18.16 10.75 -14.79
CA GLU A 152 17.20 10.37 -15.84
C GLU A 152 17.70 9.24 -16.74
N ALA A 153 19.01 9.17 -16.98
CA ALA A 153 19.65 8.08 -17.72
C ALA A 153 19.72 6.77 -16.91
N SER A 154 19.54 6.81 -15.59
CA SER A 154 19.62 5.63 -14.73
C SER A 154 18.36 4.75 -14.81
N PRO A 155 18.49 3.42 -14.90
CA PRO A 155 17.35 2.51 -14.80
C PRO A 155 16.71 2.54 -13.40
N ASN A 156 17.48 2.92 -12.38
CA ASN A 156 17.01 3.08 -11.01
C ASN A 156 17.33 4.51 -10.53
N ARG A 157 16.38 5.43 -10.74
CA ARG A 157 16.51 6.85 -10.40
C ARG A 157 16.76 7.08 -8.90
N PRO A 158 16.01 6.46 -7.97
CA PRO A 158 16.30 6.57 -6.54
C PRO A 158 17.73 6.15 -6.18
N ASN A 159 18.21 5.03 -6.73
CA ASN A 159 19.57 4.57 -6.44
C ASN A 159 20.64 5.51 -7.00
N ALA A 160 20.43 6.09 -8.19
CA ALA A 160 21.32 7.11 -8.73
C ALA A 160 21.38 8.36 -7.83
N LEU A 161 20.25 8.76 -7.23
CA LEU A 161 20.21 9.85 -6.26
C LEU A 161 20.94 9.53 -4.96
N LEU A 162 20.88 8.28 -4.47
CA LEU A 162 21.69 7.86 -3.31
C LEU A 162 23.18 8.06 -3.57
N LEU A 163 23.66 7.63 -4.75
CA LEU A 163 25.05 7.84 -5.16
C LEU A 163 25.39 9.34 -5.27
N GLY A 164 24.48 10.14 -5.82
CA GLY A 164 24.64 11.59 -5.92
C GLY A 164 24.76 12.26 -4.55
N ILE A 165 23.88 11.91 -3.61
CA ILE A 165 23.93 12.38 -2.21
C ILE A 165 25.26 11.99 -1.56
N ALA A 166 25.67 10.72 -1.67
CA ALA A 166 26.92 10.24 -1.09
C ALA A 166 28.16 10.96 -1.65
N LYS A 167 28.25 11.11 -2.98
CA LYS A 167 29.35 11.86 -3.63
C LYS A 167 29.40 13.32 -3.18
N SER A 168 28.24 13.95 -3.02
CA SER A 168 28.12 15.35 -2.61
C SER A 168 28.62 15.57 -1.18
N TYR A 169 28.29 14.68 -0.24
CA TYR A 169 28.83 14.73 1.12
C TYR A 169 30.31 14.32 1.19
N ALA A 170 30.75 13.35 0.38
CA ALA A 170 32.16 12.98 0.29
C ALA A 170 33.02 14.17 -0.19
N ALA A 171 32.56 14.92 -1.19
CA ALA A 171 33.24 16.14 -1.66
C ALA A 171 33.39 17.19 -0.56
N LEU A 172 32.33 17.41 0.24
CA LEU A 172 32.37 18.29 1.41
C LEU A 172 33.40 17.83 2.45
N SER A 173 33.48 16.53 2.71
CA SER A 173 34.46 15.98 3.65
C SER A 173 35.90 16.11 3.12
N HIS A 174 36.14 15.82 1.84
CA HIS A 174 37.44 16.00 1.20
C HIS A 174 37.93 17.46 1.20
N GLN A 175 37.00 18.41 1.16
CA GLN A 175 37.31 19.84 1.28
C GLN A 175 37.53 20.30 2.73
N GLY A 176 37.48 19.40 3.71
CA GLY A 176 37.66 19.72 5.13
C GLY A 176 36.45 20.41 5.78
N GLN A 177 35.30 20.48 5.09
CA GLN A 177 34.09 21.09 5.63
C GLN A 177 33.31 20.16 6.56
N ILE A 178 33.53 18.85 6.47
CA ILE A 178 32.91 17.85 7.33
C ILE A 178 34.02 16.95 7.88
N ALA A 179 34.12 16.88 9.21
CA ALA A 179 35.06 16.00 9.89
C ALA A 179 34.75 14.52 9.61
N PRO A 180 35.76 13.63 9.54
CA PRO A 180 35.55 12.22 9.17
C PRO A 180 34.54 11.47 10.07
N ASP A 181 34.53 11.78 11.36
CA ASP A 181 33.59 11.21 12.34
C ASP A 181 32.14 11.65 12.08
N LEU A 182 31.94 12.90 11.67
CA LEU A 182 30.63 13.42 11.26
C LEU A 182 30.19 12.84 9.91
N MET A 183 31.12 12.65 8.98
CA MET A 183 30.83 12.01 7.69
C MET A 183 30.30 10.59 7.88
N ALA A 184 30.90 9.80 8.77
CA ALA A 184 30.40 8.46 9.10
C ALA A 184 28.94 8.50 9.62
N ARG A 185 28.57 9.50 10.43
CA ARG A 185 27.19 9.67 10.93
C ARG A 185 26.20 10.09 9.85
N ILE A 186 26.65 10.77 8.80
CA ILE A 186 25.84 11.11 7.64
C ILE A 186 25.66 9.86 6.77
N ASP A 187 26.73 9.10 6.56
CA ASP A 187 26.69 7.85 5.79
C ASP A 187 25.76 6.80 6.43
N ASP A 188 25.67 6.74 7.76
CA ASP A 188 24.65 5.96 8.47
C ASP A 188 23.22 6.33 7.99
N GLN A 189 22.92 7.61 7.79
CA GLN A 189 21.60 8.04 7.29
C GLN A 189 21.41 7.69 5.81
N ILE A 190 22.45 7.81 4.99
CA ILE A 190 22.39 7.43 3.56
C ILE A 190 22.16 5.92 3.43
N THR A 191 22.83 5.11 4.26
CA THR A 191 22.61 3.67 4.36
C THR A 191 21.16 3.35 4.72
N ARG A 192 20.54 4.12 5.63
CA ARG A 192 19.10 3.96 5.94
C ARG A 192 18.20 4.31 4.76
N LEU A 193 18.52 5.32 3.94
CA LEU A 193 17.79 5.57 2.69
C LEU A 193 17.91 4.37 1.73
N SER A 194 19.09 3.75 1.63
CA SER A 194 19.29 2.53 0.84
C SER A 194 18.46 1.36 1.37
N TYR A 195 18.37 1.18 2.70
CA TYR A 195 17.53 0.17 3.32
C TYR A 195 16.04 0.38 2.99
N ILE A 196 15.59 1.65 3.03
CA ILE A 196 14.22 2.01 2.64
C ILE A 196 13.96 1.67 1.17
N LEU A 197 14.87 2.05 0.26
CA LEU A 197 14.74 1.73 -1.16
C LEU A 197 14.62 0.22 -1.38
N GLY A 198 15.57 -0.56 -0.87
CA GLY A 198 15.58 -2.01 -1.03
C GLY A 198 14.39 -2.69 -0.36
N GLY A 199 13.92 -2.18 0.78
CA GLY A 199 12.70 -2.65 1.45
C GLY A 199 11.45 -2.44 0.60
N CYS A 200 11.29 -1.24 0.04
CA CYS A 200 10.17 -0.92 -0.84
C CYS A 200 10.22 -1.74 -2.15
N GLU A 201 11.41 -1.88 -2.76
CA GLU A 201 11.61 -2.73 -3.94
C GLU A 201 11.25 -4.18 -3.63
N ARG A 202 11.70 -4.73 -2.50
CA ARG A 202 11.36 -6.11 -2.09
C ARG A 202 9.85 -6.31 -1.96
N ILE A 203 9.13 -5.40 -1.32
CA ILE A 203 7.66 -5.50 -1.18
C ILE A 203 7.01 -5.52 -2.57
N LYS A 204 7.43 -4.60 -3.45
CA LYS A 204 6.88 -4.47 -4.81
C LYS A 204 7.23 -5.65 -5.73
N SER A 205 8.46 -6.17 -5.66
CA SER A 205 8.94 -7.22 -6.57
C SER A 205 8.65 -8.64 -6.09
N THR A 206 8.29 -8.82 -4.81
CA THR A 206 8.12 -10.13 -4.19
C THR A 206 6.67 -10.29 -3.71
N PRO A 207 5.69 -10.53 -4.60
CA PRO A 207 4.29 -10.71 -4.23
C PRO A 207 4.08 -12.00 -3.41
N ILE A 208 2.90 -12.11 -2.79
CA ILE A 208 2.47 -13.36 -2.15
C ILE A 208 2.47 -14.48 -3.23
N PRO A 209 2.99 -15.69 -2.94
CA PRO A 209 3.07 -16.76 -3.92
C PRO A 209 1.73 -17.03 -4.63
N TYR A 210 1.72 -16.93 -5.96
CA TYR A 210 0.51 -17.02 -6.77
C TYR A 210 -0.28 -18.33 -6.56
N SER A 211 0.40 -19.44 -6.30
CA SER A 211 -0.24 -20.73 -6.03
C SER A 211 -1.17 -20.68 -4.81
N TYR A 212 -0.80 -19.90 -3.80
CA TYR A 212 -1.58 -19.69 -2.59
C TYR A 212 -2.86 -18.89 -2.88
N LEU A 213 -2.71 -17.77 -3.60
CA LEU A 213 -3.84 -16.94 -4.05
C LEU A 213 -4.82 -17.75 -4.89
N LEU A 214 -4.30 -18.47 -5.89
CA LEU A 214 -5.11 -19.24 -6.82
C LEU A 214 -5.92 -20.33 -6.12
N LEU A 215 -5.31 -21.04 -5.17
CA LEU A 215 -6.00 -22.08 -4.40
C LEU A 215 -7.12 -21.48 -3.54
N LEU A 216 -6.87 -20.36 -2.85
CA LEU A 216 -7.86 -19.71 -1.99
C LEU A 216 -9.04 -19.18 -2.81
N HIS A 217 -8.80 -18.40 -3.86
CA HIS A 217 -9.88 -17.85 -4.69
C HIS A 217 -10.78 -18.97 -5.25
N ARG A 218 -10.18 -20.07 -5.74
CA ARG A 218 -10.93 -21.21 -6.29
C ARG A 218 -11.74 -21.92 -5.22
N THR A 219 -11.14 -22.21 -4.07
CA THR A 219 -11.82 -22.96 -2.99
C THR A 219 -12.92 -22.13 -2.35
N VAL A 220 -12.72 -20.83 -2.11
CA VAL A 220 -13.77 -19.90 -1.65
C VAL A 220 -14.92 -19.86 -2.65
N PHE A 221 -14.62 -19.70 -3.93
CA PHE A 221 -15.65 -19.62 -4.97
C PHE A 221 -16.49 -20.89 -5.07
N VAL A 222 -15.85 -22.06 -5.13
CA VAL A 222 -16.54 -23.35 -5.18
C VAL A 222 -17.36 -23.58 -3.90
N TYR A 223 -16.79 -23.26 -2.74
CA TYR A 223 -17.48 -23.38 -1.45
C TYR A 223 -18.78 -22.56 -1.44
N CYS A 224 -18.72 -21.26 -1.76
CA CYS A 224 -19.89 -20.38 -1.76
C CYS A 224 -20.92 -20.76 -2.83
N LEU A 225 -20.48 -21.29 -3.98
CA LEU A 225 -21.37 -21.72 -5.05
C LEU A 225 -22.18 -22.99 -4.67
N LEU A 226 -21.56 -23.92 -3.95
CA LEU A 226 -22.19 -25.17 -3.53
C LEU A 226 -23.00 -25.05 -2.23
N LEU A 227 -22.73 -24.01 -1.43
CA LEU A 227 -23.35 -23.77 -0.13
C LEU A 227 -24.90 -23.81 -0.11
N PRO A 228 -25.64 -23.30 -1.12
CA PRO A 228 -27.10 -23.40 -1.14
C PRO A 228 -27.64 -24.83 -1.06
N PHE A 229 -26.96 -25.78 -1.73
CA PHE A 229 -27.39 -27.18 -1.76
C PHE A 229 -27.24 -27.85 -0.40
N GLY A 230 -26.23 -27.47 0.39
CA GLY A 230 -26.04 -27.97 1.75
C GLY A 230 -27.01 -27.39 2.78
N LEU A 231 -27.58 -26.22 2.50
CA LEU A 231 -28.42 -25.48 3.44
C LEU A 231 -29.92 -25.62 3.17
N ILE A 232 -30.34 -25.93 1.94
CA ILE A 232 -31.75 -25.93 1.55
C ILE A 232 -32.64 -26.83 2.42
N ASP A 233 -32.19 -28.05 2.72
CA ASP A 233 -32.95 -28.99 3.56
C ASP A 233 -32.96 -28.60 5.05
N THR A 234 -32.06 -27.69 5.47
CA THR A 234 -31.93 -27.24 6.88
C THR A 234 -32.66 -25.91 7.14
N VAL A 235 -32.52 -24.92 6.25
CA VAL A 235 -33.07 -23.56 6.44
C VAL A 235 -34.19 -23.20 5.44
N GLY A 236 -34.50 -24.07 4.47
CA GLY A 236 -35.63 -23.92 3.57
C GLY A 236 -35.60 -22.60 2.79
N TYR A 237 -36.72 -21.88 2.77
CA TYR A 237 -36.86 -20.61 2.04
C TYR A 237 -35.90 -19.50 2.49
N LEU A 238 -35.28 -19.61 3.67
CA LEU A 238 -34.26 -18.66 4.12
C LEU A 238 -32.88 -18.88 3.50
N THR A 239 -32.69 -19.95 2.71
CA THR A 239 -31.41 -20.29 2.06
C THR A 239 -30.75 -19.11 1.33
N PRO A 240 -31.45 -18.33 0.48
CA PRO A 240 -30.83 -17.22 -0.23
C PRO A 240 -30.26 -16.15 0.71
N VAL A 241 -30.94 -15.88 1.83
CA VAL A 241 -30.50 -14.89 2.82
C VAL A 241 -29.26 -15.39 3.56
N VAL A 242 -29.31 -16.62 4.08
CA VAL A 242 -28.21 -17.20 4.85
C VAL A 242 -26.96 -17.39 3.99
N VAL A 243 -27.12 -17.91 2.77
CA VAL A 243 -26.02 -18.06 1.81
C VAL A 243 -25.41 -16.71 1.47
N LEU A 244 -26.23 -15.68 1.23
CA LEU A 244 -25.71 -14.36 0.86
C LEU A 244 -24.84 -13.75 1.98
N VAL A 245 -25.24 -13.90 3.25
CA VAL A 245 -24.45 -13.46 4.41
C VAL A 245 -23.12 -14.21 4.51
N LEU A 246 -23.15 -15.53 4.35
CA LEU A 246 -21.93 -16.35 4.41
C LEU A 246 -21.00 -16.06 3.21
N ALA A 247 -21.55 -15.95 2.00
CA ALA A 247 -20.80 -15.61 0.80
C ALA A 247 -20.19 -14.21 0.89
N TYR A 248 -20.92 -13.23 1.43
CA TYR A 248 -20.36 -11.90 1.70
C TYR A 248 -19.18 -11.97 2.66
N THR A 249 -19.28 -12.77 3.73
CA THR A 249 -18.18 -12.96 4.68
C THR A 249 -16.94 -13.55 4.00
N PHE A 250 -17.08 -14.68 3.30
CA PHE A 250 -15.94 -15.36 2.69
C PHE A 250 -15.34 -14.58 1.51
N PHE A 251 -16.16 -14.08 0.58
CA PHE A 251 -15.65 -13.25 -0.52
C PHE A 251 -15.11 -11.91 -0.02
N GLY A 252 -15.71 -11.34 1.02
CA GLY A 252 -15.25 -10.09 1.62
C GLY A 252 -13.88 -10.26 2.27
N LEU A 253 -13.66 -11.34 3.02
CA LEU A 253 -12.34 -11.67 3.58
C LEU A 253 -11.31 -11.95 2.50
N ASP A 254 -11.68 -12.69 1.45
CA ASP A 254 -10.83 -12.97 0.30
C ASP A 254 -10.40 -11.67 -0.39
N ALA A 255 -11.34 -10.81 -0.77
CA ALA A 255 -11.02 -9.58 -1.50
C ALA A 255 -10.44 -8.46 -0.61
N LEU A 256 -10.57 -8.54 0.73
CA LEU A 256 -9.84 -7.65 1.64
C LEU A 256 -8.33 -7.92 1.57
N GLY A 257 -7.91 -9.18 1.43
CA GLY A 257 -6.51 -9.53 1.25
C GLY A 257 -5.94 -8.91 -0.03
N ASP A 258 -6.70 -8.98 -1.14
CA ASP A 258 -6.33 -8.34 -2.41
C ASP A 258 -6.16 -6.82 -2.27
N GLU A 259 -7.04 -6.16 -1.50
CA GLU A 259 -7.06 -4.70 -1.39
C GLU A 259 -5.91 -4.12 -0.56
N ILE A 260 -5.22 -4.93 0.26
CA ILE A 260 -4.14 -4.45 1.14
C ILE A 260 -2.77 -5.04 0.80
N GLU A 261 -2.67 -6.02 -0.10
CA GLU A 261 -1.41 -6.71 -0.39
C GLU A 261 -0.39 -5.83 -1.14
N ASP A 262 -0.85 -4.81 -1.88
CA ASP A 262 -0.02 -3.92 -2.70
C ASP A 262 -0.11 -2.45 -2.22
N PRO A 263 0.62 -2.08 -1.15
CA PRO A 263 0.43 -0.79 -0.47
C PRO A 263 0.87 0.45 -1.25
N PHE A 264 1.57 0.30 -2.37
CA PHE A 264 2.19 1.39 -3.11
C PHE A 264 1.45 1.79 -4.38
N ASP A 265 0.36 1.10 -4.70
CA ASP A 265 -0.47 1.40 -5.86
C ASP A 265 -1.26 2.71 -5.63
N ALA A 266 -2.24 2.94 -6.50
CA ALA A 266 -3.04 4.17 -6.52
C ALA A 266 -4.50 3.94 -6.12
N ASP A 267 -4.82 2.77 -5.56
CA ASP A 267 -6.16 2.46 -5.10
C ASP A 267 -6.53 3.27 -3.85
N PRO A 268 -7.84 3.45 -3.58
CA PRO A 268 -8.30 4.33 -2.51
C PRO A 268 -7.72 3.98 -1.13
N ASN A 269 -7.44 2.70 -0.86
CA ASN A 269 -6.97 2.21 0.43
C ASN A 269 -5.45 2.06 0.53
N ASP A 270 -4.71 2.26 -0.57
CA ASP A 270 -3.25 2.23 -0.59
C ASP A 270 -2.63 3.41 0.16
N LEU A 271 -1.33 3.37 0.38
CA LEU A 271 -0.62 4.44 1.06
C LEU A 271 -0.71 5.75 0.26
N PRO A 272 -0.95 6.89 0.94
CA PRO A 272 -1.09 8.18 0.27
C PRO A 272 0.30 8.78 0.01
N LEU A 273 1.06 8.17 -0.90
CA LEU A 273 2.47 8.49 -1.12
C LEU A 273 2.66 9.93 -1.63
N ASP A 274 1.71 10.50 -2.37
CA ASP A 274 1.80 11.91 -2.78
C ASP A 274 1.70 12.82 -1.56
N ALA A 275 0.73 12.58 -0.67
CA ALA A 275 0.58 13.37 0.55
C ALA A 275 1.74 13.17 1.53
N ILE A 276 2.28 11.96 1.68
CA ILE A 276 3.47 11.73 2.50
C ILE A 276 4.67 12.49 1.91
N SER A 277 4.87 12.41 0.59
CA SER A 277 5.95 13.14 -0.09
C SER A 277 5.79 14.66 0.06
N ARG A 278 4.58 15.19 -0.09
CA ARG A 278 4.26 16.61 0.15
C ARG A 278 4.51 16.99 1.61
N ASN A 279 4.19 16.13 2.57
CA ASN A 279 4.48 16.41 3.97
C ASN A 279 6.00 16.48 4.21
N ILE A 280 6.78 15.56 3.63
CA ILE A 280 8.25 15.62 3.70
C ILE A 280 8.74 16.92 3.06
N GLU A 281 8.26 17.29 1.87
CA GLU A 281 8.59 18.55 1.19
C GLU A 281 8.38 19.76 2.09
N ILE A 282 7.20 19.89 2.71
CA ILE A 282 6.86 20.98 3.62
C ILE A 282 7.87 21.06 4.77
N ASN A 283 8.20 19.90 5.37
CA ASN A 283 9.13 19.84 6.49
C ASN A 283 10.53 20.26 6.10
N LEU A 284 11.03 19.77 4.96
CA LEU A 284 12.38 20.11 4.49
C LEU A 284 12.49 21.58 4.10
N LYS A 285 11.50 22.12 3.38
CA LYS A 285 11.45 23.55 3.02
C LYS A 285 11.30 24.46 4.24
N ALA A 286 10.56 24.04 5.26
CA ALA A 286 10.46 24.76 6.53
C ALA A 286 11.81 24.82 7.26
N LEU A 287 12.58 23.71 7.28
CA LEU A 287 13.93 23.70 7.85
C LEU A 287 14.90 24.63 7.10
N LEU A 288 14.69 24.81 5.78
CA LEU A 288 15.43 25.77 4.96
C LEU A 288 14.99 27.23 5.17
N GLY A 289 13.93 27.49 5.95
CA GLY A 289 13.37 28.82 6.14
C GLY A 289 12.65 29.39 4.90
N GLU A 290 12.22 28.52 3.97
CA GLU A 290 11.56 28.96 2.73
C GLU A 290 10.12 29.40 2.96
N SER A 291 9.69 30.42 2.20
CA SER A 291 8.32 30.91 2.16
C SER A 291 7.97 31.38 0.74
N PRO A 292 6.77 31.06 0.21
CA PRO A 292 5.72 30.28 0.84
C PRO A 292 6.00 28.77 0.82
N LEU A 293 5.55 28.07 1.87
CA LEU A 293 5.55 26.61 1.91
C LEU A 293 4.41 26.06 1.03
N PRO A 294 4.61 24.90 0.38
CA PRO A 294 3.55 24.27 -0.38
C PRO A 294 2.41 23.84 0.56
N ALA A 295 1.16 23.94 0.10
CA ALA A 295 0.03 23.50 0.90
C ALA A 295 0.03 21.97 1.09
N PRO A 296 -0.40 21.45 2.25
CA PRO A 296 -0.65 20.02 2.42
C PRO A 296 -1.72 19.56 1.43
N LEU A 297 -1.61 18.31 0.97
CA LEU A 297 -2.66 17.73 0.14
C LEU A 297 -3.87 17.40 1.02
N GLU A 298 -5.04 17.91 0.62
CA GLU A 298 -6.29 17.64 1.30
C GLU A 298 -7.01 16.44 0.67
N PRO A 299 -7.72 15.60 1.46
CA PRO A 299 -8.49 14.49 0.92
C PRO A 299 -9.56 14.99 -0.05
N LYS A 300 -9.49 14.54 -1.31
CA LYS A 300 -10.57 14.74 -2.28
C LYS A 300 -11.54 13.58 -2.16
N ASP A 301 -12.82 13.85 -1.95
CA ASP A 301 -13.83 12.79 -1.88
C ASP A 301 -13.60 11.74 -0.77
N ARG A 302 -12.87 12.12 0.30
CA ARG A 302 -12.35 11.28 1.42
C ARG A 302 -11.15 10.41 1.07
N VAL A 303 -10.63 10.48 -0.15
CA VAL A 303 -9.41 9.80 -0.58
C VAL A 303 -8.26 10.79 -0.53
N LEU A 304 -7.23 10.46 0.26
CA LEU A 304 -5.94 11.11 0.19
C LEU A 304 -5.03 10.27 -0.70
N LEU A 305 -4.47 10.88 -1.75
CA LEU A 305 -3.53 10.24 -2.66
C LEU A 305 -2.08 10.54 -2.28
#